data_AF-A0A6G2XBR1-F1
#
_entry.id   AF-A0A6G2XBR1-F1
#
_cell.length_a   1.000
_cell.length_b   1.000
_cell.length_c   1.000
_cell.angle_alpha   90.00
_cell.angle_beta   90.00
_cell.angle_gamma   90.00
#
_symmetry.space_group_name_H-M   'P 1'
#
loop_
_entity.id
_entity.type
_entity.pdbx_description
1 polymer ?
#
loop_
_entity_poly.entity_id
_entity_poly.type
_entity_poly.pdbx_seq_one_letter_code
_entity_poly.pdbx_strand_id
1 'polypeptide(L)'
;MPASGTDIAATTTSTPAAREEPEAEPEPPADAPASDRLAYYERIVHRERELYRDTVAAADQRFVERAHVPLYQINRQGLYLHRISEVTGKPFTRFKDYLLEVWGISRAHGYRIVNEYPVVKALAPLGAEAPDKLSTRQVPKLLGVLRSRGADDWSVGEEAVRTVWTQSESKTPAGLQETIDKLGWGDPQAEALDDLSESERERKSLVEKWDQVTATLDPAKARQLLERSPDEAKRLLDKIKPFVEVLEEVSQLPAPKGKRRR
;
A
#
# COMPACT_ATOMS: atom_id res chain seq x y z
N MET A 1 34.13 47.24 -17.19
CA MET A 1 33.37 48.49 -16.99
C MET A 1 32.21 48.47 -17.98
N PRO A 2 30.95 48.77 -17.62
CA PRO A 2 30.16 48.47 -16.41
C PRO A 2 28.87 47.65 -16.80
N ALA A 3 28.32 46.72 -16.03
CA ALA A 3 27.54 46.77 -14.77
C ALA A 3 26.02 46.52 -15.00
N SER A 4 25.41 45.91 -13.98
CA SER A 4 23.97 45.77 -13.70
C SER A 4 23.30 44.55 -14.33
N GLY A 5 22.61 43.67 -13.62
CA GLY A 5 22.13 43.68 -12.23
C GLY A 5 20.91 42.76 -12.19
N THR A 6 20.78 41.97 -11.10
CA THR A 6 19.54 41.51 -10.42
C THR A 6 18.36 41.04 -11.30
N ASP A 7 17.86 39.81 -11.18
CA ASP A 7 17.06 39.42 -10.02
C ASP A 7 17.13 37.91 -9.73
N ILE A 8 17.57 37.60 -8.51
CA ILE A 8 17.37 36.32 -7.86
C ILE A 8 15.93 36.37 -7.36
N ALA A 9 15.02 35.69 -8.08
CA ALA A 9 13.62 35.60 -7.69
C ALA A 9 13.54 35.06 -6.26
N ALA A 10 13.03 35.93 -5.38
CA ALA A 10 12.84 35.70 -3.96
C ALA A 10 12.09 34.38 -3.75
N THR A 11 12.76 33.44 -3.10
CA THR A 11 12.10 32.32 -2.45
C THR A 11 11.21 32.92 -1.38
N THR A 12 9.91 33.03 -1.65
CA THR A 12 8.89 33.29 -0.64
C THR A 12 8.84 32.06 0.25
N THR A 13 9.67 32.07 1.29
CA THR A 13 9.52 31.23 2.46
C THR A 13 8.17 31.59 3.06
N SER A 14 7.13 30.85 2.68
CA SER A 14 5.81 30.96 3.27
C SER A 14 5.94 30.51 4.72
N THR A 15 6.13 31.48 5.61
CA THR A 15 6.05 31.31 7.07
C THR A 15 4.72 30.61 7.37
N PRO A 16 4.72 29.48 8.10
CA PRO A 16 3.46 28.88 8.52
C PRO A 16 2.72 29.92 9.34
N ALA A 17 1.49 30.25 8.93
CA ALA A 17 0.62 31.16 9.67
C ALA A 17 0.65 30.75 11.15
N ALA A 18 1.01 31.71 12.02
CA ALA A 18 0.94 31.52 13.46
C ALA A 18 -0.50 31.11 13.78
N ARG A 19 -0.66 29.85 14.19
CA ARG A 19 -1.95 29.30 14.58
C ARG A 19 -2.30 29.98 15.89
N GLU A 20 -3.35 30.80 15.90
CA GLU A 20 -3.90 31.35 17.13
C GLU A 20 -4.18 30.18 18.08
N GLU A 21 -3.49 30.15 19.23
CA GLU A 21 -3.81 29.21 20.28
C GLU A 21 -5.26 29.48 20.71
N PRO A 22 -6.13 28.46 20.75
CA PRO A 22 -7.48 28.66 21.24
C PRO A 22 -7.40 29.18 22.68
N GLU A 23 -8.08 30.29 22.94
CA GLU A 23 -8.19 30.91 24.26
C GLU A 23 -8.52 29.83 25.30
N ALA A 24 -7.67 29.71 26.33
CA ALA A 24 -7.76 28.61 27.28
C ALA A 24 -9.13 28.64 27.98
N GLU A 25 -9.92 27.57 27.82
CA GLU A 25 -11.18 27.45 28.57
C GLU A 25 -10.86 27.50 30.07
N PRO A 26 -11.63 28.25 30.87
CA PRO A 26 -11.41 28.30 32.31
C PRO A 26 -11.68 26.92 32.91
N GLU A 27 -10.73 26.43 33.69
CA GLU A 27 -10.85 25.14 34.38
C GLU A 27 -12.03 25.18 35.36
N PRO A 28 -12.86 24.12 35.45
CA PRO A 28 -13.92 24.04 36.44
C PRO A 28 -13.31 24.10 37.85
N PRO A 29 -13.97 24.80 38.79
CA PRO A 29 -13.45 24.92 40.15
C PRO A 29 -13.38 23.55 40.83
N ALA A 30 -12.49 23.41 41.81
CA ALA A 30 -12.17 22.12 42.43
C ALA A 30 -13.37 21.45 43.13
N ASP A 31 -14.35 22.25 43.56
CA ASP A 31 -15.60 21.86 44.19
C ASP A 31 -16.74 21.54 43.20
N ALA A 32 -16.52 21.72 41.90
CA ALA A 32 -17.49 21.30 40.88
C ALA A 32 -17.74 19.77 40.93
N PRO A 33 -18.94 19.31 40.54
CA PRO A 33 -19.23 17.88 40.45
C PRO A 33 -18.18 17.13 39.62
N ALA A 34 -17.82 15.92 40.07
CA ALA A 34 -16.83 15.10 39.38
C ALA A 34 -17.21 14.80 37.91
N SER A 35 -18.51 14.70 37.60
CA SER A 35 -19.03 14.57 36.24
C SER A 35 -18.66 15.76 35.35
N ASP A 36 -18.72 16.96 35.89
CA ASP A 36 -18.55 18.20 35.14
C ASP A 36 -17.06 18.44 34.87
N ARG A 37 -16.23 18.11 35.86
CA ARG A 37 -14.76 18.06 35.71
C ARG A 37 -14.32 17.02 34.68
N LEU A 38 -14.91 15.81 34.69
CA LEU A 38 -14.61 14.78 33.69
C LEU A 38 -15.00 15.26 32.29
N ALA A 39 -16.22 15.77 32.11
CA ALA A 39 -16.69 16.27 30.83
C ALA A 39 -15.81 17.41 30.28
N TYR A 40 -15.32 18.30 31.15
CA TYR A 40 -14.36 19.33 30.77
C TYR A 40 -13.07 18.75 30.18
N TYR A 41 -12.39 17.84 30.89
CA TYR A 41 -11.16 17.24 30.38
C TYR A 41 -11.38 16.35 29.16
N GLU A 42 -12.50 15.62 29.08
CA GLU A 42 -12.86 14.85 27.90
C GLU A 42 -13.00 15.73 26.67
N ARG A 43 -13.63 16.92 26.78
CA ARG A 43 -13.71 17.87 25.66
C ARG A 43 -12.34 18.33 25.18
N ILE A 44 -11.42 18.62 26.11
CA ILE A 44 -10.03 18.99 25.75
C ILE A 44 -9.35 17.82 25.03
N VAL A 45 -9.42 16.61 25.59
CA VAL A 45 -8.84 15.41 24.96
C VAL A 45 -9.44 15.16 23.57
N HIS A 46 -10.75 15.34 23.41
CA HIS A 46 -11.42 15.23 22.11
C HIS A 46 -10.92 16.27 21.11
N ARG A 47 -10.83 17.54 21.51
CA ARG A 47 -10.29 18.62 20.68
C ARG A 47 -8.84 18.35 20.25
N GLU A 48 -7.97 18.02 21.20
CA GLU A 48 -6.56 17.71 20.90
C GLU A 48 -6.40 16.48 20.01
N ARG A 49 -7.26 15.47 20.19
CA ARG A 49 -7.30 14.29 19.32
C ARG A 49 -7.73 14.64 17.89
N GLU A 50 -8.69 15.53 17.71
CA GLU A 50 -9.10 16.04 16.40
C GLU A 50 -7.98 16.84 15.74
N LEU A 51 -7.36 17.77 16.47
CA LEU A 51 -6.22 18.54 16.00
C LEU A 51 -5.03 17.65 15.59
N TYR A 52 -4.73 16.63 16.40
CA TYR A 52 -3.71 15.63 16.07
C TYR A 52 -4.05 14.89 14.77
N ARG A 53 -5.29 14.41 14.62
CA ARG A 53 -5.75 13.70 13.41
C ARG A 53 -5.64 14.57 12.17
N ASP A 54 -6.09 15.82 12.24
CA ASP A 54 -6.06 16.76 11.12
C ASP A 54 -4.62 17.10 10.72
N THR A 55 -3.75 17.30 11.72
CA THR A 55 -2.33 17.62 11.49
C THR A 55 -1.61 16.43 10.85
N VAL A 56 -1.85 15.22 11.33
CA VAL A 56 -1.30 13.99 10.73
C VAL A 56 -1.82 13.78 9.32
N ALA A 57 -3.12 13.96 9.07
CA ALA A 57 -3.71 13.82 7.74
C ALA A 57 -3.13 14.86 6.75
N ALA A 58 -2.98 16.12 7.17
CA ALA A 58 -2.37 17.15 6.35
C ALA A 58 -0.88 16.88 6.05
N ALA A 59 -0.14 16.35 7.04
CA ALA A 59 1.25 15.95 6.84
C ALA A 59 1.38 14.76 5.89
N ASP A 60 0.53 13.74 6.04
CA ASP A 60 0.45 12.58 5.15
C ASP A 60 0.15 13.02 3.72
N GLN A 61 -0.86 13.85 3.52
CA GLN A 61 -1.21 14.37 2.20
C GLN A 61 -0.05 15.10 1.53
N ARG A 62 0.66 15.98 2.24
CA ARG A 62 1.86 16.67 1.73
C ARG A 62 2.98 15.70 1.39
N PHE A 63 3.16 14.66 2.21
CA PHE A 63 4.14 13.62 1.95
C PHE A 63 3.79 12.87 0.66
N VAL A 64 2.56 12.37 0.52
CA VAL A 64 2.09 11.67 -0.70
C VAL A 64 2.23 12.56 -1.94
N GLU A 65 1.80 13.81 -1.86
CA GLU A 65 1.91 14.82 -2.92
C GLU A 65 3.33 15.02 -3.43
N ARG A 66 4.32 15.02 -2.53
CA ARG A 66 5.72 15.27 -2.91
C ARG A 66 6.47 13.98 -3.24
N ALA A 67 6.13 12.88 -2.58
CA ALA A 67 6.86 11.62 -2.67
C ALA A 67 6.39 10.72 -3.83
N HIS A 68 5.17 10.89 -4.37
CA HIS A 68 4.63 9.97 -5.37
C HIS A 68 5.51 9.83 -6.63
N VAL A 69 5.96 10.94 -7.24
CA VAL A 69 6.83 10.88 -8.43
C VAL A 69 8.21 10.30 -8.10
N PRO A 70 8.95 10.78 -7.08
CA PRO A 70 10.24 10.19 -6.71
C PRO A 70 10.16 8.69 -6.37
N LEU A 71 9.20 8.27 -5.52
CA LEU A 71 9.04 6.87 -5.16
C LEU A 71 8.63 6.01 -6.35
N TYR A 72 7.82 6.55 -7.26
CA TYR A 72 7.51 5.89 -8.52
C TYR A 72 8.77 5.65 -9.36
N GLN A 73 9.64 6.67 -9.53
CA GLN A 73 10.88 6.52 -10.29
C GLN A 73 11.85 5.52 -9.64
N ILE A 74 11.97 5.55 -8.31
CA ILE A 74 12.77 4.58 -7.55
C ILE A 74 12.26 3.15 -7.81
N ASN A 75 10.95 2.94 -7.78
CA ASN A 75 10.36 1.62 -8.02
C ASN A 75 10.54 1.19 -9.49
N ARG A 76 10.16 2.06 -10.45
CA ARG A 76 10.18 1.77 -11.89
C ARG A 76 11.59 1.44 -12.40
N GLN A 77 12.58 2.19 -11.97
CA GLN A 77 13.98 2.03 -12.41
C GLN A 77 14.76 1.04 -11.54
N GLY A 78 14.13 0.44 -10.53
CA GLY A 78 14.81 -0.49 -9.61
C GLY A 78 15.91 0.17 -8.77
N LEU A 79 15.88 1.50 -8.57
CA LEU A 79 16.97 2.21 -7.88
C LEU A 79 17.18 1.73 -6.44
N TYR A 80 16.12 1.23 -5.81
CA TYR A 80 16.18 0.67 -4.46
C TYR A 80 17.10 -0.56 -4.38
N LEU A 81 17.33 -1.28 -5.48
CA LEU A 81 18.22 -2.45 -5.55
C LEU A 81 19.69 -2.07 -5.31
N HIS A 82 20.05 -0.79 -5.47
CA HIS A 82 21.41 -0.30 -5.21
C HIS A 82 21.62 0.12 -3.75
N ARG A 83 20.57 0.21 -2.93
CA ARG A 83 20.68 0.57 -1.52
C ARG A 83 20.95 -0.69 -0.69
N ILE A 84 21.87 -0.57 0.26
CA ILE A 84 22.18 -1.62 1.24
C ILE A 84 21.24 -1.44 2.45
N SER A 85 20.59 -2.53 2.86
CA SER A 85 19.82 -2.63 4.09
C SER A 85 20.76 -2.56 5.29
N GLU A 86 20.42 -1.69 6.25
CA GLU A 86 21.14 -1.50 7.51
C GLU A 86 20.94 -2.70 8.44
N VAL A 87 19.80 -3.38 8.32
CA VAL A 87 19.47 -4.58 9.11
C VAL A 87 20.24 -5.80 8.63
N THR A 88 20.33 -6.01 7.32
CA THR A 88 20.88 -7.25 6.74
C THR A 88 22.29 -7.09 6.15
N GLY A 89 22.76 -5.86 5.95
CA GLY A 89 24.03 -5.56 5.29
C GLY A 89 24.06 -5.94 3.80
N LYS A 90 22.91 -6.26 3.20
CA LYS A 90 22.79 -6.69 1.79
C LYS A 90 21.95 -5.71 0.97
N PRO A 91 22.11 -5.67 -0.35
CA PRO A 91 21.23 -4.89 -1.21
C PRO A 91 19.76 -5.31 -1.06
N PHE A 92 18.84 -4.36 -1.13
CA PHE A 92 17.42 -4.69 -1.19
C PHE A 92 17.11 -5.51 -2.44
N THR A 93 16.20 -6.47 -2.31
CA THR A 93 15.69 -7.28 -3.43
C THR A 93 14.24 -6.99 -3.76
N ARG A 94 13.50 -6.37 -2.82
CA ARG A 94 12.07 -6.10 -2.94
C ARG A 94 11.76 -4.67 -2.51
N PHE A 95 10.91 -3.99 -3.28
CA PHE A 95 10.55 -2.60 -3.01
C PHE A 95 9.82 -2.41 -1.68
N LYS A 96 8.97 -3.37 -1.28
CA LYS A 96 8.24 -3.33 -0.01
C LYS A 96 9.15 -3.31 1.22
N ASP A 97 10.29 -3.99 1.16
CA ASP A 97 11.23 -4.08 2.27
C ASP A 97 12.03 -2.77 2.37
N TYR A 98 12.40 -2.19 1.22
CA TYR A 98 12.97 -0.85 1.13
C TYR A 98 12.02 0.22 1.72
N LEU A 99 10.73 0.19 1.38
CA LEU A 99 9.73 1.12 1.91
C LEU A 99 9.59 1.04 3.43
N LEU A 100 9.55 -0.19 3.96
CA LEU A 100 9.39 -0.40 5.39
C LEU A 100 10.64 0.03 6.17
N GLU A 101 11.83 -0.37 5.70
CA GLU A 101 13.08 -0.13 6.43
C GLU A 101 13.51 1.34 6.35
N VAL A 102 13.50 1.94 5.15
CA VAL A 102 14.03 3.29 4.94
C VAL A 102 13.02 4.37 5.32
N TRP A 103 11.73 4.12 5.11
CA TRP A 103 10.69 5.14 5.24
C TRP A 103 9.68 4.83 6.34
N GLY A 104 9.70 3.64 6.96
CA GLY A 104 8.71 3.24 7.95
C GLY A 104 7.31 3.03 7.36
N ILE A 105 7.20 2.85 6.05
CA ILE A 105 5.92 2.83 5.34
C ILE A 105 5.51 1.39 5.05
N SER A 106 4.26 1.06 5.39
CA SER A 106 3.70 -0.25 5.05
C SER A 106 3.62 -0.47 3.54
N ARG A 107 3.75 -1.72 3.11
CA ARG A 107 3.55 -2.13 1.70
C ARG A 107 2.30 -1.50 1.07
N ALA A 108 1.15 -1.62 1.73
CA ALA A 108 -0.12 -1.15 1.19
C ALA A 108 -0.12 0.38 0.99
N HIS A 109 0.44 1.13 1.93
CA HIS A 109 0.53 2.58 1.83
C HIS A 109 1.54 3.01 0.73
N GLY A 110 2.68 2.33 0.63
CA GLY A 110 3.65 2.60 -0.44
C GLY A 110 3.08 2.37 -1.84
N TYR A 111 2.36 1.27 -2.07
CA TYR A 111 1.69 1.04 -3.35
C TYR A 111 0.53 2.01 -3.61
N ARG A 112 -0.17 2.48 -2.57
CA ARG A 112 -1.14 3.58 -2.74
C ARG A 112 -0.45 4.84 -3.28
N ILE A 113 0.72 5.19 -2.74
CA ILE A 113 1.50 6.35 -3.20
C ILE A 113 1.96 6.21 -4.65
N VAL A 114 2.51 5.06 -5.05
CA VAL A 114 3.13 4.92 -6.37
C VAL A 114 2.17 4.47 -7.49
N ASN A 115 1.00 3.90 -7.14
CA ASN A 115 0.04 3.38 -8.11
C ASN A 115 -1.29 4.13 -8.11
N GLU A 116 -1.93 4.28 -6.95
CA GLU A 116 -3.30 4.80 -6.85
C GLU A 116 -3.33 6.34 -6.88
N TYR A 117 -2.50 6.96 -6.05
CA TYR A 117 -2.47 8.42 -5.90
C TYR A 117 -2.26 9.18 -7.22
N PRO A 118 -1.34 8.78 -8.12
CA PRO A 118 -1.17 9.48 -9.39
C PRO A 118 -2.43 9.46 -10.27
N VAL A 119 -3.16 8.34 -10.25
CA VAL A 119 -4.40 8.20 -11.02
C VAL A 119 -5.51 9.06 -10.41
N VAL A 120 -5.67 9.02 -9.08
CA VAL A 120 -6.65 9.85 -8.37
C VAL A 120 -6.38 11.34 -8.60
N LYS A 121 -5.10 11.76 -8.48
CA LYS A 121 -4.68 13.13 -8.75
C LYS A 121 -4.98 13.56 -10.19
N ALA A 122 -4.72 12.69 -11.17
CA ALA A 122 -5.04 12.97 -12.57
C ALA A 122 -6.54 13.23 -12.80
N LEU A 123 -7.41 12.52 -12.07
CA LEU A 123 -8.86 12.65 -12.17
C LEU A 123 -9.43 13.79 -11.32
N ALA A 124 -8.74 14.26 -10.29
CA ALA A 124 -9.22 15.30 -9.37
C ALA A 124 -9.79 16.57 -10.05
N PRO A 125 -9.23 17.09 -11.18
CA PRO A 125 -9.80 18.24 -11.88
C PRO A 125 -11.21 18.03 -12.44
N LEU A 126 -11.68 16.78 -12.56
CA LEU A 126 -13.04 16.47 -13.01
C LEU A 126 -14.11 16.75 -11.93
N GLY A 127 -13.70 17.11 -10.71
CA GLY A 127 -14.61 17.49 -9.63
C GLY A 127 -15.61 16.38 -9.33
N ALA A 128 -16.90 16.67 -9.48
CA ALA A 128 -17.99 15.73 -9.19
C ALA A 128 -18.01 14.49 -10.11
N GLU A 129 -17.33 14.50 -11.25
CA GLU A 129 -17.23 13.35 -12.16
C GLU A 129 -16.05 12.41 -11.81
N ALA A 130 -15.17 12.85 -10.91
CA ALA A 130 -14.09 12.02 -10.39
C ALA A 130 -14.66 10.98 -9.41
N PRO A 131 -14.15 9.73 -9.42
CA PRO A 131 -14.57 8.73 -8.47
C PRO A 131 -13.97 9.02 -7.08
N ASP A 132 -14.78 8.93 -6.03
CA ASP A 132 -14.28 8.99 -4.64
C ASP A 132 -13.27 7.87 -4.33
N LYS A 133 -13.44 6.71 -4.99
CA LYS A 133 -12.58 5.54 -4.87
C LYS A 133 -12.47 4.80 -6.20
N LEU A 134 -11.25 4.41 -6.56
CA LEU A 134 -10.98 3.51 -7.67
C LEU A 134 -10.94 2.07 -7.18
N SER A 135 -11.50 1.15 -7.96
CA SER A 135 -11.32 -0.28 -7.69
C SER A 135 -9.89 -0.71 -7.99
N THR A 136 -9.43 -1.75 -7.29
CA THR A 136 -8.11 -2.36 -7.49
C THR A 136 -7.87 -2.85 -8.92
N ARG A 137 -8.92 -3.05 -9.73
CA ARG A 137 -8.83 -3.45 -11.14
C ARG A 137 -8.84 -2.27 -12.11
N GLN A 138 -9.35 -1.10 -11.72
CA GLN A 138 -9.31 0.13 -12.54
C GLN A 138 -7.94 0.79 -12.46
N VAL A 139 -7.33 0.84 -11.26
CA VAL A 139 -6.04 1.51 -11.04
C VAL A 139 -4.97 1.02 -12.02
N PRO A 140 -4.72 -0.29 -12.21
CA PRO A 140 -3.67 -0.74 -13.14
C PRO A 140 -3.91 -0.31 -14.59
N LYS A 141 -5.17 -0.22 -15.03
CA LYS A 141 -5.51 0.18 -16.42
C LYS A 141 -5.19 1.65 -16.66
N LEU A 142 -5.67 2.52 -15.78
CA LEU A 142 -5.42 3.96 -15.88
C LEU A 142 -3.96 4.30 -15.62
N LEU A 143 -3.32 3.58 -14.69
CA LEU A 143 -1.90 3.72 -14.43
C LEU A 143 -1.06 3.30 -15.64
N GLY A 144 -1.45 2.26 -16.38
CA GLY A 144 -0.82 1.89 -17.65
C GLY A 144 -0.85 3.04 -18.66
N VAL A 145 -1.99 3.72 -18.81
CA VAL A 145 -2.15 4.90 -19.67
C VAL A 145 -1.28 6.07 -19.21
N LEU A 146 -1.30 6.36 -17.91
CA LEU A 146 -0.47 7.41 -17.30
C LEU A 146 1.01 7.18 -17.64
N ARG A 147 1.47 5.93 -17.57
CA ARG A 147 2.85 5.54 -17.83
C ARG A 147 3.22 5.54 -19.30
N SER A 148 2.34 5.02 -20.17
CA SER A 148 2.61 4.93 -21.61
C SER A 148 2.62 6.31 -22.29
N ARG A 149 1.74 7.21 -21.84
CA ARG A 149 1.61 8.56 -22.40
C ARG A 149 2.43 9.61 -21.67
N GLY A 150 2.69 9.40 -20.38
CA GLY A 150 3.44 10.32 -19.54
C GLY A 150 4.93 9.98 -19.37
N ALA A 151 5.51 9.21 -20.29
CA ALA A 151 6.90 8.78 -20.19
C ALA A 151 7.89 9.97 -20.19
N ASP A 152 7.66 10.94 -21.06
CA ASP A 152 8.49 12.14 -21.20
C ASP A 152 7.91 13.35 -20.46
N ASP A 153 6.57 13.44 -20.37
CA ASP A 153 5.87 14.51 -19.68
C ASP A 153 4.68 13.97 -18.89
N TRP A 154 4.76 14.06 -17.56
CA TRP A 154 3.74 13.54 -16.66
C TRP A 154 2.37 14.18 -16.88
N SER A 155 2.31 15.45 -17.28
CA SER A 155 1.06 16.18 -17.52
C SER A 155 0.27 15.60 -18.70
N VAL A 156 0.96 15.17 -19.77
CA VAL A 156 0.36 14.48 -20.93
C VAL A 156 -0.24 13.13 -20.50
N GLY A 157 0.42 12.42 -19.60
CA GLY A 157 -0.11 11.20 -19.02
C GLY A 157 -1.38 11.45 -18.19
N GLU A 158 -1.41 12.51 -17.38
CA GLU A 158 -2.59 12.87 -16.59
C GLU A 158 -3.78 13.26 -17.49
N GLU A 159 -3.54 13.97 -18.58
CA GLU A 159 -4.56 14.28 -19.61
C GLU A 159 -5.11 13.03 -20.30
N ALA A 160 -4.23 12.07 -20.63
CA ALA A 160 -4.64 10.82 -21.23
C ALA A 160 -5.52 9.99 -20.29
N VAL A 161 -5.19 9.96 -18.99
CA VAL A 161 -6.03 9.31 -17.96
C VAL A 161 -7.43 9.94 -17.91
N ARG A 162 -7.51 11.28 -17.86
CA ARG A 162 -8.79 12.00 -17.90
C ARG A 162 -9.58 11.66 -19.17
N THR A 163 -8.89 11.65 -20.31
CA THR A 163 -9.52 11.34 -21.61
C THR A 163 -10.12 9.94 -21.63
N VAL A 164 -9.38 8.92 -21.17
CA VAL A 164 -9.89 7.55 -21.06
C VAL A 164 -11.08 7.47 -20.11
N TRP A 165 -11.02 8.16 -18.97
CA TRP A 165 -12.11 8.16 -17.99
C TRP A 165 -13.40 8.77 -18.54
N THR A 166 -13.29 9.93 -19.19
CA THR A 166 -14.44 10.65 -19.75
C THR A 166 -15.03 9.93 -20.96
N GLN A 167 -14.21 9.33 -21.83
CA GLN A 167 -14.67 8.60 -23.01
C GLN A 167 -15.16 7.17 -22.69
N SER A 168 -14.88 6.65 -21.50
CA SER A 168 -15.41 5.36 -21.09
C SER A 168 -16.84 5.50 -20.57
N GLU A 169 -17.79 4.93 -21.32
CA GLU A 169 -19.21 4.97 -20.97
C GLU A 169 -19.48 4.23 -19.65
N SER A 170 -18.94 3.02 -19.50
CA SER A 170 -19.21 2.19 -18.32
C SER A 170 -18.27 2.45 -17.15
N LYS A 171 -17.09 3.03 -17.39
CA LYS A 171 -16.00 3.24 -16.40
C LYS A 171 -15.59 1.96 -15.66
N THR A 172 -16.01 0.79 -16.13
CA THR A 172 -15.62 -0.51 -15.58
C THR A 172 -14.20 -0.86 -16.06
N PRO A 173 -13.46 -1.77 -15.41
CA PRO A 173 -12.14 -2.19 -15.90
C PRO A 173 -12.15 -2.63 -17.38
N ALA A 174 -13.21 -3.31 -17.81
CA ALA A 174 -13.38 -3.74 -19.20
C ALA A 174 -13.67 -2.55 -20.13
N GLY A 175 -14.59 -1.67 -19.74
CA GLY A 175 -14.90 -0.46 -20.53
C GLY A 175 -13.72 0.52 -20.62
N LEU A 176 -12.90 0.62 -19.57
CA LEU A 176 -11.67 1.42 -19.62
C LEU A 176 -10.67 0.79 -20.60
N GLN A 177 -10.49 -0.54 -20.56
CA GLN A 177 -9.61 -1.23 -21.50
C GLN A 177 -10.08 -1.04 -22.95
N GLU A 178 -11.38 -1.19 -23.21
CA GLU A 178 -11.94 -0.99 -24.55
C GLU A 178 -11.68 0.44 -25.08
N THR A 179 -11.85 1.46 -24.23
CA THR A 179 -11.51 2.84 -24.59
C THR A 179 -10.01 3.01 -24.85
N ILE A 180 -9.15 2.41 -24.03
CA ILE A 180 -7.68 2.44 -24.23
C ILE A 180 -7.30 1.81 -25.57
N ASP A 181 -7.90 0.68 -25.91
CA ASP A 181 -7.63 -0.04 -27.15
C ASP A 181 -8.12 0.77 -28.37
N LYS A 182 -9.32 1.37 -28.29
CA LYS A 182 -9.86 2.28 -29.32
C LYS A 182 -8.96 3.48 -29.57
N LEU A 183 -8.34 4.02 -28.52
CA LEU A 183 -7.43 5.17 -28.61
C LEU A 183 -6.00 4.77 -29.03
N GLY A 184 -5.70 3.47 -29.09
CA GLY A 184 -4.36 2.98 -29.41
C GLY A 184 -3.33 3.29 -28.31
N TRP A 185 -3.76 3.43 -27.06
CA TRP A 185 -2.88 3.80 -25.92
C TRP A 185 -2.51 2.62 -25.02
N GLY A 186 -2.78 1.39 -25.49
CA GLY A 186 -2.37 0.18 -24.80
C GLY A 186 -0.85 0.17 -24.55
N ASP A 187 -0.46 -0.14 -23.32
CA ASP A 187 0.94 -0.31 -22.94
C ASP A 187 1.35 -1.78 -23.18
N PRO A 188 2.25 -2.09 -24.14
CA PRO A 188 2.73 -3.44 -24.36
C PRO A 188 3.62 -3.98 -23.22
N GLN A 189 4.04 -3.16 -22.25
CA GLN A 189 4.91 -3.57 -21.14
C GLN A 189 4.24 -3.58 -19.75
N ALA A 190 2.94 -3.30 -19.65
CA ALA A 190 2.24 -3.22 -18.36
C ALA A 190 2.12 -4.56 -17.58
N GLU A 191 2.51 -5.69 -18.17
CA GLU A 191 2.38 -7.01 -17.52
C GLU A 191 3.38 -7.30 -16.38
N ALA A 192 4.36 -6.44 -16.09
CA ALA A 192 5.49 -6.84 -15.22
C ALA A 192 5.83 -5.91 -14.04
N LEU A 193 4.86 -5.22 -13.41
CA LEU A 193 5.10 -4.51 -12.14
C LEU A 193 4.12 -4.86 -11.02
N ASP A 194 3.29 -5.89 -11.22
CA ASP A 194 2.29 -6.31 -10.24
C ASP A 194 2.86 -7.37 -9.28
N ASP A 195 3.72 -6.89 -8.36
CA ASP A 195 4.12 -7.59 -7.14
C ASP A 195 2.90 -7.95 -6.27
N LEU A 196 1.72 -7.37 -6.57
CA LEU A 196 0.44 -7.75 -5.97
C LEU A 196 0.04 -9.20 -6.29
N SER A 197 0.54 -9.78 -7.39
CA SER A 197 0.22 -11.17 -7.77
C SER A 197 1.07 -12.23 -7.06
N GLU A 198 2.26 -11.89 -6.54
CA GLU A 198 3.08 -12.85 -5.80
C GLU A 198 2.40 -13.31 -4.52
N SER A 199 1.66 -12.46 -3.81
CA SER A 199 0.99 -12.86 -2.58
C SER A 199 -0.12 -13.91 -2.77
N GLU A 200 -0.81 -13.93 -3.92
CA GLU A 200 -1.80 -14.95 -4.24
C GLU A 200 -1.18 -16.15 -4.97
N ARG A 201 -0.18 -15.94 -5.84
CA ARG A 201 0.56 -17.02 -6.51
C ARG A 201 1.47 -17.79 -5.56
N GLU A 202 2.17 -17.14 -4.63
CA GLU A 202 2.95 -17.80 -3.58
C GLU A 202 2.03 -18.59 -2.65
N ARG A 203 0.88 -18.03 -2.24
CA ARG A 203 -0.12 -18.75 -1.41
C ARG A 203 -0.72 -19.95 -2.14
N LYS A 204 -1.13 -19.80 -3.41
CA LYS A 204 -1.60 -20.92 -4.24
C LYS A 204 -0.50 -21.95 -4.46
N SER A 205 0.75 -21.53 -4.72
CA SER A 205 1.87 -22.46 -4.89
C SER A 205 2.23 -23.18 -3.59
N LEU A 206 2.04 -22.56 -2.43
CA LEU A 206 2.29 -23.19 -1.14
C LEU A 206 1.21 -24.21 -0.81
N VAL A 207 -0.06 -23.90 -1.08
CA VAL A 207 -1.18 -24.86 -0.95
C VAL A 207 -1.03 -26.01 -1.94
N GLU A 208 -0.71 -25.74 -3.21
CA GLU A 208 -0.47 -26.77 -4.23
C GLU A 208 0.76 -27.64 -3.91
N LYS A 209 1.85 -27.04 -3.40
CA LYS A 209 3.01 -27.79 -2.89
C LYS A 209 2.64 -28.62 -1.67
N TRP A 210 1.77 -28.12 -0.79
CA TRP A 210 1.25 -28.86 0.35
C TRP A 210 0.32 -30.01 -0.05
N ASP A 211 -0.54 -29.81 -1.05
CA ASP A 211 -1.40 -30.85 -1.61
C ASP A 211 -0.56 -31.94 -2.28
N GLN A 212 0.52 -31.57 -2.97
CA GLN A 212 1.48 -32.53 -3.52
C GLN A 212 2.22 -33.32 -2.43
N VAL A 213 2.67 -32.65 -1.36
CA VAL A 213 3.37 -33.31 -0.24
C VAL A 213 2.43 -34.23 0.53
N THR A 214 1.20 -33.81 0.81
CA THR A 214 0.21 -34.64 1.53
C THR A 214 -0.27 -35.82 0.69
N ALA A 215 -0.41 -35.66 -0.63
CA ALA A 215 -0.70 -36.77 -1.54
C ALA A 215 0.41 -37.85 -1.55
N THR A 216 1.65 -37.50 -1.20
CA THR A 216 2.75 -38.48 -1.07
C THR A 216 2.82 -39.16 0.30
N LEU A 217 2.16 -38.62 1.32
CA LEU A 217 2.07 -39.18 2.66
C LEU A 217 0.91 -40.18 2.73
N ASP A 218 1.04 -41.31 2.02
CA ASP A 218 0.08 -42.41 2.08
C ASP A 218 0.26 -43.23 3.38
N PRO A 219 -0.75 -43.28 4.28
CA PRO A 219 -0.69 -44.04 5.53
C PRO A 219 -0.38 -45.53 5.33
N ALA A 220 -0.79 -46.11 4.20
CA ALA A 220 -0.52 -47.51 3.89
C ALA A 220 0.96 -47.75 3.58
N LYS A 221 1.60 -46.83 2.84
CA LYS A 221 3.05 -46.88 2.56
C LYS A 221 3.89 -46.60 3.80
N ALA A 222 3.44 -45.71 4.69
CA ALA A 222 4.10 -45.45 5.96
C ALA A 222 4.10 -46.70 6.87
N ARG A 223 2.99 -47.45 6.92
CA ARG A 223 2.92 -48.74 7.65
C ARG A 223 3.84 -49.80 7.05
N GLN A 224 3.90 -49.92 5.72
CA GLN A 224 4.82 -50.85 5.05
C GLN A 224 6.30 -50.49 5.27
N LEU A 225 6.65 -49.21 5.37
CA LEU A 225 7.99 -48.74 5.71
C LEU A 225 8.35 -49.08 7.16
N LEU A 226 7.39 -48.94 8.08
CA LEU A 226 7.55 -49.29 9.50
C LEU A 226 7.80 -50.79 9.71
N GLU A 227 7.19 -51.63 8.87
CA GLU A 227 7.37 -53.09 8.88
C GLU A 227 8.72 -53.53 8.27
N ARG A 228 9.22 -52.80 7.26
CA ARG A 228 10.46 -53.17 6.52
C ARG A 228 11.74 -52.60 7.13
N SER A 229 11.69 -51.36 7.62
CA SER A 229 12.83 -50.64 8.18
C SER A 229 12.39 -49.73 9.34
N PRO A 230 12.22 -50.28 10.56
CA PRO A 230 11.72 -49.52 11.71
C PRO A 230 12.63 -48.33 12.09
N ASP A 231 13.95 -48.45 11.89
CA ASP A 231 14.89 -47.37 12.17
C ASP A 231 14.81 -46.21 11.16
N GLU A 232 14.54 -46.50 9.89
CA GLU A 232 14.30 -45.46 8.88
C GLU A 232 12.96 -44.78 9.09
N ALA A 233 11.92 -45.55 9.44
CA ALA A 233 10.62 -45.01 9.81
C ALA A 233 10.71 -44.08 11.03
N LYS A 234 11.51 -44.45 12.04
CA LYS A 234 11.73 -43.62 13.24
C LYS A 234 12.46 -42.32 12.91
N ARG A 235 13.51 -42.37 12.08
CA ARG A 235 14.20 -41.16 11.59
C ARG A 235 13.29 -40.24 10.76
N LEU A 236 12.37 -40.83 9.99
CA LEU A 236 11.44 -40.08 9.15
C LEU A 236 10.33 -39.44 10.01
N LEU A 237 9.85 -40.15 11.03
CA LEU A 237 8.95 -39.63 12.05
C LEU A 237 9.58 -38.46 12.82
N ASP A 238 10.84 -38.59 13.25
CA ASP A 238 11.55 -37.53 13.97
C ASP A 238 11.72 -36.24 13.13
N LYS A 239 11.81 -36.38 11.79
CA LYS A 239 11.86 -35.22 10.88
C LYS A 239 10.50 -34.57 10.65
N ILE A 240 9.41 -35.35 10.69
CA ILE A 240 8.04 -34.89 10.41
C ILE A 240 7.34 -34.39 11.69
N LYS A 241 7.72 -34.91 12.87
CA LYS A 241 7.09 -34.62 14.16
C LYS A 241 7.00 -33.11 14.47
N PRO A 242 8.06 -32.28 14.30
CA PRO A 242 7.94 -30.84 14.55
C PRO A 242 6.93 -30.14 13.63
N PHE A 243 6.71 -30.66 12.42
CA PHE A 243 5.72 -30.12 11.49
C PHE A 243 4.29 -30.50 11.89
N VAL A 244 4.09 -31.72 12.38
CA VAL A 244 2.77 -32.18 12.87
C VAL A 244 2.37 -31.40 14.11
N GLU A 245 3.30 -31.15 15.03
CA GLU A 245 3.06 -30.35 16.24
C GLU A 245 2.59 -28.93 15.89
N VAL A 246 3.23 -28.27 14.91
CA VAL A 246 2.81 -26.94 14.42
C VAL A 246 1.42 -26.98 13.76
N LEU A 247 1.10 -28.04 13.00
CA LEU A 247 -0.22 -28.18 12.38
C LEU A 247 -1.32 -28.43 13.41
N GLU A 248 -1.04 -29.19 14.46
CA GLU A 248 -1.97 -29.40 15.58
C GLU A 248 -2.24 -28.09 16.33
N GLU A 249 -1.21 -27.28 16.59
CA GLU A 249 -1.38 -25.94 17.17
C GLU A 249 -2.27 -25.03 16.31
N VAL A 250 -2.09 -25.06 14.99
CA VAL A 250 -2.91 -24.28 14.04
C VAL A 250 -4.36 -24.80 13.99
N SER A 251 -4.57 -26.12 14.09
CA SER A 251 -5.91 -26.73 14.10
C SER A 251 -6.74 -26.42 15.35
N GLN A 252 -6.07 -26.05 16.44
CA GLN A 252 -6.69 -25.63 17.70
C GLN A 252 -7.06 -24.14 17.72
N LEU A 253 -6.67 -23.36 16.69
CA LEU A 253 -7.06 -21.97 16.59
C LEU A 253 -8.57 -21.86 16.34
N PRO A 254 -9.28 -20.97 17.07
CA PRO A 254 -10.71 -20.80 16.87
C PRO A 254 -10.98 -20.32 15.45
N ALA A 255 -11.88 -21.02 14.74
CA ALA A 255 -12.29 -20.65 13.40
C ALA A 255 -12.70 -19.15 13.37
N PRO A 256 -12.25 -18.38 12.36
CA PRO A 256 -12.57 -16.96 12.29
C PRO A 256 -14.09 -16.81 12.25
N LYS A 257 -14.66 -16.11 13.24
CA LYS A 257 -16.09 -15.80 13.31
C LYS A 257 -16.46 -15.01 12.05
N GLY A 258 -16.98 -15.70 11.04
CA GLY A 258 -17.58 -15.08 9.89
C GLY A 258 -18.68 -14.14 10.36
N LYS A 259 -18.56 -12.85 10.01
CA LYS A 259 -19.63 -11.87 10.19
C LYS A 259 -20.88 -12.41 9.50
N ARG A 260 -21.83 -12.94 10.28
CA ARG A 260 -23.21 -13.09 9.82
C ARG A 260 -23.72 -11.68 9.52
N ARG A 261 -23.87 -11.38 8.24
CA ARG A 261 -24.70 -10.26 7.78
C ARG A 261 -26.10 -10.47 8.36
N ARG A 262 -26.55 -9.52 9.17
CA ARG A 262 -27.98 -9.26 9.37
C ARG A 262 -28.43 -8.31 8.27
#